data_AF-A0A820DRF3-F1
#
_entry.id   AF-A0A820DRF3-F1
#
_cell.length_a   1.000
_cell.length_b   1.000
_cell.length_c   1.000
_cell.angle_alpha   90.00
_cell.angle_beta   90.00
_cell.angle_gamma   90.00
#
_symmetry.space_group_name_H-M   'P 1'
#
loop_
_entity.id
_entity.type
_entity.pdbx_description
1 polymer ?
#
loop_
_entity_poly.entity_id
_entity_poly.type
_entity_poly.pdbx_seq_one_letter_code
_entity_poly.pdbx_strand_id
1 'polypeptide(L)'
;MKAVVSLSNIGSFLVISDDGNDVAIVKLANLTHPRIVLTPTHLNFIREKINQSGHAQEVFKALIKSIYTYKPDNSFNYCWPARDAALLYTITRDINYAHIAYLALNANRINYTIYDKSAIKLRFSLSTMARSQAFDWAYDAFTIEQRRELMNDFQYTASIFTSYSDDHSRNPNDKASNWIGIVKSGELIQHLSLYGEEGYPDDQAERRILFLLNELKLHLEQSYGPSGYMQEGFSYLAYILPILGPAVYLAKHMEISIFDEAWSRPDWHNLALHIISLRQQRNSLQFGVSDSTYSYNGFMPFIFNSTNDTNIKAALKWLYDRTMGINSSSPAYDGKDKSAALLYYPYEIAAQYPSIAFPRSISMISDKIDGFYGFHNRYRDENDVLIALMNRNRRHRG
;
A
#
# COMPACT_ATOMS: atom_id res chain seq x y z
N MET A 1 11.11 21.41 -7.18
CA MET A 1 12.35 20.66 -6.88
C MET A 1 13.22 20.60 -8.12
N LYS A 2 14.54 20.72 -7.95
CA LYS A 2 15.53 20.52 -9.02
C LYS A 2 16.32 19.26 -8.69
N ALA A 3 16.42 18.35 -9.65
CA ALA A 3 17.38 17.27 -9.56
C ALA A 3 18.75 17.78 -10.04
N VAL A 4 19.78 17.52 -9.26
CA VAL A 4 21.16 17.76 -9.67
C VAL A 4 21.82 16.41 -9.91
N VAL A 5 22.33 16.21 -11.13
CA VAL A 5 22.73 14.89 -11.64
C VAL A 5 24.17 14.54 -11.30
N SER A 6 24.31 13.25 -10.97
CA SER A 6 25.48 12.37 -10.91
C SER A 6 26.49 12.58 -9.79
N LEU A 7 26.24 11.90 -8.67
CA LEU A 7 27.25 11.60 -7.66
C LEU A 7 28.12 10.41 -8.11
N SER A 8 28.87 10.52 -9.21
CA SER A 8 29.92 9.55 -9.66
C SER A 8 29.55 8.06 -9.82
N ASN A 9 28.36 7.63 -9.40
CA ASN A 9 27.85 6.26 -9.39
C ASN A 9 26.52 6.25 -10.15
N ILE A 10 26.38 5.32 -11.11
CA ILE A 10 25.16 5.11 -11.90
C ILE A 10 23.97 4.90 -10.95
N GLY A 11 22.85 5.58 -11.21
CA GLY A 11 21.59 5.40 -10.49
C GLY A 11 21.46 6.17 -9.16
N SER A 12 22.42 7.02 -8.78
CA SER A 12 22.29 7.89 -7.60
C SER A 12 22.06 9.36 -7.99
N PHE A 13 21.00 9.98 -7.47
CA PHE A 13 20.71 11.40 -7.65
C PHE A 13 20.30 12.08 -6.35
N LEU A 14 20.76 13.32 -6.19
CA LEU A 14 20.39 14.19 -5.09
C LEU A 14 19.15 15.00 -5.49
N VAL A 15 18.09 14.88 -4.69
CA VAL A 15 16.87 15.67 -4.84
C VAL A 15 17.04 16.95 -4.03
N ILE A 16 17.01 18.08 -4.72
CA ILE A 16 17.16 19.40 -4.09
C ILE A 16 15.82 20.14 -4.18
N SER A 17 15.42 20.76 -3.08
CA SER A 17 14.24 21.62 -3.02
C SER A 17 14.46 22.90 -3.84
N ASP A 18 13.38 23.65 -4.07
CA ASP A 18 13.47 24.89 -4.85
C ASP A 18 14.27 25.99 -4.14
N ASP A 19 14.41 25.90 -2.81
CA ASP A 19 15.25 26.77 -1.97
C ASP A 19 16.70 26.26 -1.81
N GLY A 20 17.08 25.17 -2.46
CA GLY A 20 18.46 24.70 -2.52
C GLY A 20 18.89 23.74 -1.40
N ASN A 21 17.96 23.26 -0.58
CA ASN A 21 18.25 22.27 0.46
C ASN A 21 18.21 20.84 -0.09
N ASP A 22 19.05 19.96 0.48
CA ASP A 22 19.03 18.53 0.19
C ASP A 22 17.74 17.94 0.78
N VAL A 23 16.87 17.41 -0.09
CA VAL A 23 15.59 16.82 0.31
C VAL A 23 15.73 15.32 0.50
N ALA A 24 16.43 14.65 -0.41
CA ALA A 24 16.64 13.20 -0.35
C ALA A 24 17.79 12.77 -1.25
N ILE A 25 18.44 11.67 -0.87
CA ILE A 25 19.26 10.88 -1.79
C ILE A 25 18.35 9.81 -2.36
N VAL A 26 18.26 9.72 -3.69
CA VAL A 26 17.63 8.61 -4.38
C VAL A 26 18.74 7.78 -4.97
N LYS A 27 18.81 6.51 -4.56
CA LYS A 27 19.75 5.56 -5.10
C LYS A 27 18.97 4.39 -5.68
N LEU A 28 18.77 4.36 -6.99
CA LEU A 28 18.14 3.27 -7.71
C LEU A 28 19.08 2.04 -7.69
N ALA A 29 19.12 1.38 -6.54
CA ALA A 29 19.86 0.15 -6.28
C ALA A 29 18.96 -1.08 -6.49
N ASN A 30 19.58 -2.26 -6.46
CA ASN A 30 18.88 -3.56 -6.47
C ASN A 30 17.96 -3.75 -7.68
N LEU A 31 18.50 -3.52 -8.89
CA LEU A 31 17.77 -3.70 -10.15
C LEU A 31 17.53 -5.17 -10.53
N THR A 32 17.70 -6.10 -9.59
CA THR A 32 17.46 -7.53 -9.81
C THR A 32 16.07 -7.91 -9.33
N HIS A 33 15.30 -8.58 -10.18
CA HIS A 33 13.98 -9.10 -9.82
C HIS A 33 14.06 -10.35 -8.93
N PRO A 34 13.10 -10.55 -7.99
CA PRO A 34 12.12 -9.56 -7.56
C PRO A 34 12.77 -8.43 -6.73
N ARG A 35 12.34 -7.19 -6.96
CA ARG A 35 12.82 -6.00 -6.23
C ARG A 35 11.74 -5.34 -5.39
N ILE A 36 10.46 -5.65 -5.64
CA ILE A 36 9.34 -5.11 -4.86
C ILE A 36 9.13 -5.96 -3.62
N VAL A 37 9.56 -5.44 -2.46
CA VAL A 37 9.27 -5.99 -1.11
C VAL A 37 9.95 -7.35 -0.81
N LEU A 38 10.36 -8.10 -1.83
CA LEU A 38 10.83 -9.47 -1.72
C LEU A 38 12.32 -9.57 -2.03
N THR A 39 13.16 -9.54 -0.99
CA THR A 39 14.57 -9.95 -1.12
C THR A 39 14.68 -11.47 -0.97
N PRO A 40 15.78 -12.12 -1.42
CA PRO A 40 16.01 -13.54 -1.16
C PRO A 40 15.93 -13.91 0.32
N THR A 41 16.48 -13.06 1.21
CA THR A 41 16.40 -13.23 2.66
C THR A 41 14.96 -13.18 3.16
N HIS A 42 14.18 -12.19 2.72
CA HIS A 42 12.78 -12.06 3.12
C HIS A 42 11.94 -13.24 2.60
N LEU A 43 12.18 -13.71 1.37
CA LEU A 43 11.51 -14.88 0.81
C LEU A 43 11.77 -16.16 1.61
N ASN A 44 13.02 -16.39 2.02
CA ASN A 44 13.36 -17.54 2.85
C ASN A 44 12.66 -17.46 4.21
N PHE A 45 12.67 -16.28 4.84
CA PHE A 45 11.92 -16.04 6.08
C PHE A 45 10.42 -16.34 5.91
N ILE A 46 9.77 -15.86 4.85
CA ILE A 46 8.36 -16.15 4.59
C ILE A 46 8.11 -17.65 4.38
N ARG A 47 8.97 -18.36 3.64
CA ARG A 47 8.86 -19.82 3.46
C ARG A 47 8.96 -20.56 4.79
N GLU A 48 9.91 -20.17 5.65
CA GLU A 48 10.04 -20.74 6.99
C GLU A 48 8.78 -20.52 7.82
N LYS A 49 8.20 -19.31 7.79
CA LYS A 49 6.95 -19.01 8.51
C LYS A 49 5.74 -19.77 7.96
N ILE A 50 5.64 -19.99 6.64
CA ILE A 50 4.57 -20.80 6.03
C ILE A 50 4.65 -22.27 6.47
N ASN A 51 5.85 -22.80 6.64
CA ASN A 51 6.08 -24.17 7.11
C ASN A 51 5.77 -24.35 8.61
N GLN A 52 5.57 -23.26 9.34
CA GLN A 52 5.14 -23.27 10.74
C GLN A 52 3.61 -23.14 10.81
N SER A 53 2.97 -23.87 11.74
CA SER A 53 1.55 -23.67 12.02
C SER A 53 1.33 -22.25 12.55
N GLY A 54 0.40 -21.48 11.96
CA GLY A 54 0.09 -20.13 12.41
C GLY A 54 -0.38 -19.23 11.28
N HIS A 55 -0.28 -17.91 11.50
CA HIS A 55 -0.82 -16.89 10.61
C HIS A 55 -0.32 -17.04 9.16
N ALA A 56 1.00 -17.16 8.93
CA ALA A 56 1.57 -17.29 7.58
C ALA A 56 0.96 -18.48 6.80
N GLN A 57 0.88 -19.65 7.42
CA GLN A 57 0.32 -20.83 6.77
C GLN A 57 -1.15 -20.63 6.38
N GLU A 58 -1.95 -20.01 7.27
CA GLU A 58 -3.36 -19.77 7.01
C GLU A 58 -3.59 -18.70 5.93
N VAL A 59 -2.80 -17.61 5.94
CA VAL A 59 -2.83 -16.60 4.86
C VAL A 59 -2.43 -17.22 3.53
N PHE A 60 -1.38 -18.05 3.52
CA PHE A 60 -0.91 -18.73 2.32
C PHE A 60 -1.98 -19.67 1.72
N LYS A 61 -2.65 -20.48 2.56
CA LYS A 61 -3.81 -21.28 2.13
C LYS A 61 -4.94 -20.41 1.58
N ALA A 62 -5.23 -19.27 2.23
CA ALA A 62 -6.26 -18.34 1.79
C ALA A 62 -5.92 -17.66 0.46
N LEU A 63 -4.64 -17.35 0.20
CA LEU A 63 -4.12 -16.85 -1.08
C LEU A 63 -4.35 -17.87 -2.21
N ILE A 64 -3.92 -19.12 -1.99
CA ILE A 64 -4.15 -20.23 -2.94
C ILE A 64 -5.64 -20.37 -3.23
N LYS A 65 -6.49 -20.39 -2.20
CA LYS A 65 -7.94 -20.47 -2.41
C LYS A 65 -8.46 -19.30 -3.24
N SER A 66 -8.00 -18.06 -2.96
CA SER A 66 -8.52 -16.89 -3.67
C SER A 66 -8.24 -16.90 -5.17
N ILE A 67 -7.08 -17.38 -5.62
CA ILE A 67 -6.78 -17.43 -7.05
C ILE A 67 -7.67 -18.43 -7.81
N TYR A 68 -8.06 -19.54 -7.18
CA TYR A 68 -8.93 -20.56 -7.81
C TYR A 68 -10.43 -20.26 -7.70
N THR A 69 -10.84 -19.54 -6.66
CA THR A 69 -12.24 -19.09 -6.52
C THR A 69 -12.52 -17.78 -7.24
N TYR A 70 -11.49 -17.16 -7.82
CA TYR A 70 -11.60 -15.87 -8.49
C TYR A 70 -12.59 -15.95 -9.65
N LYS A 71 -13.60 -15.09 -9.62
CA LYS A 71 -14.50 -14.86 -10.74
C LYS A 71 -14.24 -13.45 -11.26
N PRO A 72 -13.82 -13.29 -12.51
CA PRO A 72 -13.74 -11.98 -13.12
C PRO A 72 -15.13 -11.32 -13.06
N ASP A 73 -15.24 -10.21 -12.36
CA ASP A 73 -16.45 -9.41 -12.26
C ASP A 73 -16.20 -8.02 -12.86
N ASN A 74 -17.24 -7.28 -13.24
CA ASN A 74 -17.12 -5.94 -13.84
C ASN A 74 -16.51 -4.86 -12.91
N SER A 75 -15.96 -5.27 -11.76
CA SER A 75 -15.43 -4.39 -10.71
C SER A 75 -13.89 -4.44 -10.64
N PHE A 76 -13.32 -3.77 -9.64
CA PHE A 76 -11.88 -3.49 -9.44
C PHE A 76 -10.98 -4.74 -9.27
N ASN A 77 -11.48 -5.94 -9.54
CA ASN A 77 -10.89 -7.18 -9.05
C ASN A 77 -9.96 -7.89 -10.06
N TYR A 78 -9.88 -7.47 -11.32
CA TYR A 78 -9.13 -8.18 -12.40
C TYR A 78 -7.62 -8.31 -12.19
N CYS A 79 -7.02 -7.50 -11.32
CA CYS A 79 -5.57 -7.43 -11.19
C CYS A 79 -5.01 -8.23 -10.02
N TRP A 80 -5.81 -8.46 -8.96
CA TRP A 80 -5.35 -9.18 -7.77
C TRP A 80 -4.90 -10.61 -8.04
N PRO A 81 -5.59 -11.41 -8.89
CA PRO A 81 -5.12 -12.76 -9.20
C PRO A 81 -3.75 -12.79 -9.85
N ALA A 82 -3.43 -11.81 -10.71
CA ALA A 82 -2.12 -11.73 -11.35
C ALA A 82 -1.01 -11.57 -10.30
N ARG A 83 -1.20 -10.59 -9.40
CA ARG A 83 -0.27 -10.32 -8.30
C ARG A 83 -0.16 -11.51 -7.35
N ASP A 84 -1.28 -12.02 -6.88
CA ASP A 84 -1.30 -13.10 -5.88
C ASP A 84 -0.71 -14.39 -6.45
N ALA A 85 -0.98 -14.72 -7.72
CA ALA A 85 -0.35 -15.85 -8.39
C ALA A 85 1.17 -15.63 -8.58
N ALA A 86 1.61 -14.43 -8.95
CA ALA A 86 3.05 -14.14 -9.05
C ALA A 86 3.76 -14.26 -7.69
N LEU A 87 3.12 -13.84 -6.59
CA LEU A 87 3.64 -14.06 -5.23
C LEU A 87 3.75 -15.55 -4.92
N LEU A 88 2.70 -16.33 -5.21
CA LEU A 88 2.70 -17.78 -5.02
C LEU A 88 3.82 -18.45 -5.82
N TYR A 89 4.04 -18.05 -7.06
CA TYR A 89 5.19 -18.49 -7.86
C TYR A 89 6.52 -18.13 -7.18
N THR A 90 6.69 -16.88 -6.73
CA THR A 90 7.94 -16.46 -6.07
C THR A 90 8.24 -17.29 -4.82
N ILE A 91 7.21 -17.62 -4.04
CA ILE A 91 7.32 -18.44 -2.83
C ILE A 91 7.59 -19.90 -3.17
N THR A 92 6.84 -20.49 -4.10
CA THR A 92 6.84 -21.96 -4.34
C THR A 92 7.75 -22.44 -5.47
N ARG A 93 8.08 -21.54 -6.39
CA ARG A 93 8.70 -21.82 -7.70
C ARG A 93 7.88 -22.77 -8.59
N ASP A 94 6.57 -22.94 -8.31
CA ASP A 94 5.68 -23.69 -9.19
C ASP A 94 5.28 -22.84 -10.41
N ILE A 95 5.75 -23.27 -11.59
CA ILE A 95 5.55 -22.57 -12.85
C ILE A 95 4.07 -22.38 -13.22
N ASN A 96 3.16 -23.23 -12.69
CA ASN A 96 1.74 -23.08 -12.92
C ASN A 96 1.22 -21.75 -12.39
N TYR A 97 1.74 -21.26 -11.27
CA TYR A 97 1.36 -19.95 -10.74
C TYR A 97 1.88 -18.79 -11.59
N ALA A 98 3.08 -18.90 -12.18
CA ALA A 98 3.56 -17.90 -13.12
C ALA A 98 2.70 -17.87 -14.40
N HIS A 99 2.28 -19.04 -14.88
CA HIS A 99 1.35 -19.14 -16.00
C HIS A 99 0.00 -18.47 -15.68
N ILE A 100 -0.58 -18.73 -14.50
CA ILE A 100 -1.80 -18.06 -14.03
C ILE A 100 -1.59 -16.54 -13.96
N ALA A 101 -0.44 -16.08 -13.44
CA ALA A 101 -0.11 -14.66 -13.37
C ALA A 101 -0.10 -14.01 -14.76
N TYR A 102 0.57 -14.64 -15.73
CA TYR A 102 0.62 -14.17 -17.12
C TYR A 102 -0.77 -14.10 -17.77
N LEU A 103 -1.58 -15.16 -17.64
CA LEU A 103 -2.95 -15.17 -18.17
C LEU A 103 -3.82 -14.08 -17.55
N ALA A 104 -3.69 -13.85 -16.23
CA ALA A 104 -4.43 -12.79 -15.55
C ALA A 104 -3.98 -11.39 -15.97
N LEU A 105 -2.68 -11.17 -16.23
CA LEU A 105 -2.16 -9.92 -16.81
C LEU A 105 -2.79 -9.65 -18.18
N ASN A 106 -2.84 -10.66 -19.05
CA ASN A 106 -3.44 -10.54 -20.38
C ASN A 106 -4.95 -10.31 -20.34
N ALA A 107 -5.67 -10.98 -19.43
CA ALA A 107 -7.10 -10.74 -19.24
C ALA A 107 -7.37 -9.31 -18.74
N ASN A 108 -6.47 -8.75 -17.92
CA ASN A 108 -6.58 -7.38 -17.44
C ASN A 108 -6.43 -6.35 -18.56
N ARG A 109 -5.52 -6.60 -19.52
CA ARG A 109 -5.23 -5.73 -20.68
C ARG A 109 -6.49 -5.33 -21.45
N ILE A 110 -7.40 -6.27 -21.68
CA ILE A 110 -8.64 -6.05 -22.44
C ILE A 110 -9.56 -5.04 -21.75
N ASN A 111 -9.52 -4.97 -20.41
CA ASN A 111 -10.40 -4.12 -19.61
C ASN A 111 -9.85 -2.70 -19.39
N TYR A 112 -8.66 -2.41 -19.91
CA TYR A 112 -7.93 -1.14 -19.72
C TYR A 112 -8.36 -0.03 -20.69
N THR A 113 -9.10 -0.37 -21.76
CA THR A 113 -9.32 0.48 -22.93
C THR A 113 -10.60 1.34 -22.89
N ILE A 114 -11.38 1.32 -21.81
CA ILE A 114 -12.71 1.99 -21.78
C ILE A 114 -12.65 3.33 -21.02
N TYR A 115 -12.35 4.42 -21.74
CA TYR A 115 -11.96 5.74 -21.22
C TYR A 115 -13.00 6.62 -20.49
N ASP A 116 -14.22 6.17 -20.20
CA ASP A 116 -15.33 7.15 -20.06
C ASP A 116 -15.84 7.50 -18.64
N LYS A 117 -15.23 7.05 -17.52
CA LYS A 117 -15.79 7.37 -16.16
C LYS A 117 -14.74 7.57 -15.08
N SER A 118 -14.99 8.47 -14.11
CA SER A 118 -14.11 8.78 -12.96
C SER A 118 -13.62 7.57 -12.16
N ALA A 119 -14.40 6.50 -12.07
CA ALA A 119 -14.01 5.23 -11.46
C ALA A 119 -12.83 4.54 -12.18
N ILE A 120 -12.48 4.95 -13.40
CA ILE A 120 -11.34 4.41 -14.14
C ILE A 120 -10.02 4.68 -13.43
N LYS A 121 -9.80 5.85 -12.84
CA LYS A 121 -8.49 6.20 -12.26
C LYS A 121 -8.10 5.27 -11.12
N LEU A 122 -9.06 4.95 -10.27
CA LEU A 122 -8.86 4.00 -9.18
C LEU A 122 -8.59 2.60 -9.74
N ARG A 123 -9.41 2.13 -10.70
CA ARG A 123 -9.21 0.83 -11.38
C ARG A 123 -7.85 0.74 -12.04
N PHE A 124 -7.49 1.79 -12.75
CA PHE A 124 -6.28 1.95 -13.53
C PHE A 124 -5.07 1.86 -12.62
N SER A 125 -5.03 2.69 -11.57
CA SER A 125 -3.89 2.76 -10.63
C SER A 125 -3.74 1.48 -9.80
N LEU A 126 -4.85 0.90 -9.30
CA LEU A 126 -4.83 -0.39 -8.62
C LEU A 126 -4.30 -1.50 -9.54
N SER A 127 -4.78 -1.51 -10.77
CA SER A 127 -4.34 -2.48 -11.75
C SER A 127 -2.87 -2.29 -12.12
N THR A 128 -2.42 -1.06 -12.36
CA THR A 128 -1.01 -0.75 -12.60
C THR A 128 -0.14 -1.32 -11.49
N MET A 129 -0.48 -1.03 -10.23
CA MET A 129 0.27 -1.53 -9.09
C MET A 129 0.36 -3.06 -9.11
N ALA A 130 -0.78 -3.74 -9.17
CA ALA A 130 -0.83 -5.20 -9.12
C ALA A 130 -0.14 -5.85 -10.34
N ARG A 131 -0.21 -5.23 -11.52
CA ARG A 131 0.50 -5.67 -12.73
C ARG A 131 2.01 -5.51 -12.58
N SER A 132 2.46 -4.38 -12.04
CA SER A 132 3.88 -4.10 -11.80
C SER A 132 4.46 -5.09 -10.78
N GLN A 133 3.70 -5.37 -9.72
CA GLN A 133 4.04 -6.43 -8.74
C GLN A 133 4.10 -7.82 -9.38
N ALA A 134 3.12 -8.18 -10.22
CA ALA A 134 3.13 -9.46 -10.90
C ALA A 134 4.32 -9.59 -11.87
N PHE A 135 4.64 -8.52 -12.61
CA PHE A 135 5.81 -8.47 -13.49
C PHE A 135 7.11 -8.68 -12.73
N ASP A 136 7.30 -7.96 -11.63
CA ASP A 136 8.49 -8.07 -10.79
C ASP A 136 8.64 -9.45 -10.15
N TRP A 137 7.57 -9.97 -9.58
CA TRP A 137 7.58 -11.22 -8.80
C TRP A 137 7.70 -12.47 -9.68
N ALA A 138 7.10 -12.48 -10.88
CA ALA A 138 7.18 -13.61 -11.81
C ALA A 138 8.17 -13.38 -12.97
N TYR A 139 9.03 -12.35 -12.88
CA TYR A 139 9.90 -11.91 -13.96
C TYR A 139 10.72 -13.04 -14.60
N ASP A 140 11.35 -13.87 -13.77
CA ASP A 140 12.26 -14.94 -14.19
C ASP A 140 11.54 -16.14 -14.81
N ALA A 141 10.22 -16.29 -14.59
CA ALA A 141 9.39 -17.31 -15.22
C ALA A 141 8.83 -16.89 -16.58
N PHE A 142 8.77 -15.59 -16.86
CA PHE A 142 8.28 -15.10 -18.15
C PHE A 142 9.32 -15.32 -19.26
N THR A 143 8.86 -15.65 -20.46
CA THR A 143 9.75 -15.67 -21.64
C THR A 143 10.14 -14.25 -22.04
N ILE A 144 11.15 -14.11 -22.89
CA ILE A 144 11.58 -12.81 -23.42
C ILE A 144 10.42 -12.14 -24.18
N GLU A 145 9.67 -12.91 -24.95
CA GLU A 145 8.52 -12.45 -25.73
C GLU A 145 7.40 -11.96 -24.82
N GLN A 146 7.10 -12.70 -23.75
CA GLN A 146 6.11 -12.31 -22.75
C GLN A 146 6.51 -11.01 -22.04
N ARG A 147 7.79 -10.87 -21.66
CA ARG A 147 8.30 -9.62 -21.05
C ARG A 147 8.19 -8.43 -22.01
N ARG A 148 8.53 -8.61 -23.29
CA ARG A 148 8.39 -7.57 -24.32
C ARG A 148 6.93 -7.17 -24.55
N GLU A 149 6.02 -8.13 -24.58
CA GLU A 149 4.58 -7.85 -24.68
C GLU A 149 4.10 -7.00 -23.50
N LEU A 150 4.42 -7.41 -22.27
CA LEU A 150 4.05 -6.67 -21.06
C LEU A 150 4.70 -5.28 -21.02
N MET A 151 5.94 -5.14 -21.51
CA MET A 151 6.63 -3.85 -21.59
C MET A 151 5.88 -2.84 -22.47
N ASN A 152 5.38 -3.26 -23.62
CA ASN A 152 4.56 -2.40 -24.49
C ASN A 152 3.31 -1.90 -23.77
N ASP A 153 2.65 -2.76 -22.98
CA ASP A 153 1.49 -2.36 -22.19
C ASP A 153 1.84 -1.38 -21.07
N PHE A 154 3.01 -1.55 -20.43
CA PHE A 154 3.47 -0.61 -19.41
C PHE A 154 3.84 0.75 -20.00
N GLN A 155 4.49 0.79 -21.16
CA GLN A 155 4.72 2.06 -21.89
C GLN A 155 3.40 2.76 -22.23
N TYR A 156 2.41 2.00 -22.71
CA TYR A 156 1.07 2.55 -22.93
C TYR A 156 0.48 3.10 -21.63
N THR A 157 0.54 2.34 -20.55
CA THR A 157 0.06 2.76 -19.22
C THR A 157 0.74 4.04 -18.73
N ALA A 158 2.06 4.16 -18.91
CA ALA A 158 2.81 5.37 -18.56
C ALA A 158 2.33 6.59 -19.36
N SER A 159 2.06 6.41 -20.67
CA SER A 159 1.52 7.50 -21.50
C SER A 159 0.16 8.02 -20.98
N ILE A 160 -0.69 7.13 -20.47
CA ILE A 160 -1.99 7.50 -19.89
C ILE A 160 -1.80 8.31 -18.62
N PHE A 161 -0.91 7.89 -17.72
CA PHE A 161 -0.67 8.65 -16.49
C PHE A 161 -0.18 10.08 -16.76
N THR A 162 0.62 10.27 -17.81
CA THR A 162 1.05 11.62 -18.24
C THR A 162 -0.09 12.45 -18.82
N SER A 163 -1.12 11.81 -19.37
CA SER A 163 -2.32 12.47 -19.92
C SER A 163 -3.35 12.87 -18.85
N TYR A 164 -3.31 12.28 -17.65
CA TYR A 164 -4.21 12.65 -16.56
C TYR A 164 -3.92 14.07 -16.06
N SER A 165 -4.78 15.01 -16.44
CA SER A 165 -4.76 16.41 -16.02
C SER A 165 -5.94 16.74 -15.12
N ASP A 166 -6.00 16.11 -13.95
CA ASP A 166 -7.11 16.30 -13.02
C ASP A 166 -7.11 17.67 -12.36
N ASP A 167 -8.30 18.25 -12.19
CA ASP A 167 -8.51 19.50 -11.45
C ASP A 167 -7.91 19.45 -10.03
N HIS A 168 -7.91 18.29 -9.37
CA HIS A 168 -7.29 18.09 -8.05
C HIS A 168 -5.75 18.13 -8.08
N SER A 169 -5.13 17.86 -9.24
CA SER A 169 -3.68 18.02 -9.43
C SER A 169 -3.30 19.44 -9.91
N ARG A 170 -4.29 20.26 -10.32
CA ARG A 170 -4.04 21.61 -10.86
C ARG A 170 -3.73 22.64 -9.80
N ASN A 171 -4.10 22.43 -8.53
CA ASN A 171 -3.62 23.28 -7.47
C ASN A 171 -2.20 22.82 -7.09
N PRO A 172 -1.13 23.53 -7.48
CA PRO A 172 0.23 23.14 -7.10
C PRO A 172 0.40 23.10 -5.57
N ASN A 173 -0.39 23.88 -4.84
CA ASN A 173 -0.27 24.06 -3.39
C ASN A 173 -1.14 23.12 -2.55
N ASP A 174 -2.04 22.32 -3.17
CA ASP A 174 -2.86 21.35 -2.45
C ASP A 174 -2.61 19.95 -3.01
N LYS A 175 -2.16 19.05 -2.14
CA LYS A 175 -1.88 17.64 -2.42
C LYS A 175 -2.69 16.72 -1.52
N ALA A 176 -3.70 17.23 -0.83
CA ALA A 176 -4.38 16.44 0.18
C ALA A 176 -5.45 15.48 -0.37
N SER A 177 -5.86 15.65 -1.62
CA SER A 177 -6.83 14.75 -2.28
C SER A 177 -6.30 13.31 -2.30
N ASN A 178 -7.16 12.36 -1.90
CA ASN A 178 -6.93 10.94 -2.05
C ASN A 178 -6.45 10.51 -3.46
N TRP A 179 -6.88 11.21 -4.51
CA TRP A 179 -6.51 10.89 -5.89
C TRP A 179 -5.01 11.05 -6.14
N ILE A 180 -4.33 11.94 -5.41
CA ILE A 180 -2.87 12.02 -5.45
C ILE A 180 -2.27 10.71 -4.93
N GLY A 181 -2.68 10.28 -3.73
CA GLY A 181 -2.23 9.02 -3.13
C GLY A 181 -2.53 7.80 -4.00
N ILE A 182 -3.67 7.75 -4.70
CA ILE A 182 -4.04 6.62 -5.57
C ILE A 182 -3.22 6.63 -6.87
N VAL A 183 -3.31 7.71 -7.64
CA VAL A 183 -2.77 7.77 -9.00
C VAL A 183 -1.26 7.79 -8.98
N LYS A 184 -0.67 8.63 -8.12
CA LYS A 184 0.79 8.81 -8.08
C LYS A 184 1.49 7.60 -7.47
N SER A 185 0.86 6.88 -6.55
CA SER A 185 1.42 5.62 -6.02
C SER A 185 1.42 4.51 -7.06
N GLY A 186 0.32 4.31 -7.79
CA GLY A 186 0.26 3.31 -8.86
C GLY A 186 1.29 3.59 -9.96
N GLU A 187 1.43 4.86 -10.35
CA GLU A 187 2.43 5.30 -11.33
C GLU A 187 3.87 5.13 -10.81
N LEU A 188 4.15 5.51 -9.56
CA LEU A 188 5.49 5.37 -8.97
C LEU A 188 5.91 3.91 -8.90
N ILE A 189 5.01 3.03 -8.47
CA ILE A 189 5.27 1.59 -8.41
C ILE A 189 5.66 1.07 -9.79
N GLN A 190 4.95 1.46 -10.84
CA GLN A 190 5.31 1.06 -12.20
C GLN A 190 6.72 1.50 -12.59
N HIS A 191 7.03 2.80 -12.44
CA HIS A 191 8.33 3.32 -12.85
C HIS A 191 9.47 2.65 -12.07
N LEU A 192 9.32 2.48 -10.76
CA LEU A 192 10.34 1.83 -9.93
C LEU A 192 10.51 0.34 -10.28
N SER A 193 9.44 -0.34 -10.66
CA SER A 193 9.48 -1.77 -11.02
C SER A 193 10.13 -2.03 -12.38
N LEU A 194 10.06 -1.07 -13.29
CA LEU A 194 10.52 -1.21 -14.68
C LEU A 194 11.80 -0.44 -15.00
N TYR A 195 12.32 0.33 -14.04
CA TYR A 195 13.55 1.09 -14.23
C TYR A 195 14.73 0.16 -14.55
N GLY A 196 15.43 0.45 -15.65
CA GLY A 196 16.53 -0.38 -16.17
C GLY A 196 16.10 -1.57 -17.03
N GLU A 197 14.81 -1.76 -17.29
CA GLU A 197 14.33 -2.84 -18.16
C GLU A 197 14.51 -2.53 -19.65
N GLU A 198 14.83 -3.56 -20.46
CA GLU A 198 14.97 -3.42 -21.92
C GLU A 198 13.69 -2.84 -22.52
N GLY A 199 13.82 -1.68 -23.19
CA GLY A 199 12.72 -0.98 -23.84
C GLY A 199 11.99 0.01 -22.94
N TYR A 200 12.24 0.09 -21.63
CA TYR A 200 11.61 1.12 -20.80
C TYR A 200 12.36 2.47 -20.92
N PRO A 201 11.69 3.62 -21.09
CA PRO A 201 12.36 4.90 -21.33
C PRO A 201 12.91 5.51 -20.03
N ASP A 202 14.11 5.09 -19.62
CA ASP A 202 14.71 5.46 -18.33
C ASP A 202 14.84 6.98 -18.11
N ASP A 203 15.32 7.76 -19.09
CA ASP A 203 15.45 9.23 -18.94
C ASP A 203 14.11 9.92 -18.58
N GLN A 204 13.01 9.43 -19.16
CA GLN A 204 11.67 9.94 -18.86
C GLN A 204 11.18 9.39 -17.51
N ALA A 205 11.49 8.13 -17.21
CA ALA A 205 11.16 7.50 -15.95
C ALA A 205 11.83 8.23 -14.76
N GLU A 206 13.10 8.64 -14.85
CA GLU A 206 13.80 9.34 -13.76
C GLU A 206 13.13 10.66 -13.39
N ARG A 207 12.88 11.51 -14.40
CA ARG A 207 12.17 12.79 -14.19
C ARG A 207 10.80 12.55 -13.60
N ARG A 208 10.13 11.48 -14.03
CA ARG A 208 8.79 11.16 -13.54
C ARG A 208 8.82 10.61 -12.12
N ILE A 209 9.75 9.72 -11.78
CA ILE A 209 10.00 9.23 -10.42
C ILE A 209 10.20 10.41 -9.47
N LEU A 210 11.10 11.34 -9.82
CA LEU A 210 11.35 12.55 -9.02
C LEU A 210 10.09 13.38 -8.76
N PHE A 211 9.29 13.61 -9.81
CA PHE A 211 8.01 14.29 -9.68
C PHE A 211 7.06 13.52 -8.75
N LEU A 212 6.94 12.20 -8.90
CA LEU A 212 6.04 11.37 -8.11
C LEU A 212 6.44 11.29 -6.63
N LEU A 213 7.74 11.18 -6.35
CA LEU A 213 8.28 11.24 -5.00
C LEU A 213 7.89 12.56 -4.30
N ASN A 214 7.96 13.68 -5.02
CA ASN A 214 7.50 14.97 -4.50
C ASN A 214 6.01 14.96 -4.14
N GLU A 215 5.19 14.57 -5.11
CA GLU A 215 3.73 14.64 -5.01
C GLU A 215 3.23 13.78 -3.86
N LEU A 216 3.79 12.57 -3.70
CA LEU A 216 3.44 11.65 -2.63
C LEU A 216 3.97 12.11 -1.26
N LYS A 217 5.15 12.72 -1.18
CA LYS A 217 5.64 13.31 0.07
C LYS A 217 4.71 14.43 0.53
N LEU A 218 4.38 15.36 -0.37
CA LEU A 218 3.45 16.45 -0.07
C LEU A 218 2.05 15.94 0.27
N HIS A 219 1.59 14.88 -0.39
CA HIS A 219 0.33 14.21 -0.03
C HIS A 219 0.37 13.66 1.40
N LEU A 220 1.41 12.91 1.77
CA LEU A 220 1.59 12.39 3.13
C LEU A 220 1.64 13.51 4.18
N GLU A 221 2.22 14.67 3.85
CA GLU A 221 2.29 15.83 4.75
C GLU A 221 0.96 16.59 4.87
N GLN A 222 0.17 16.63 3.80
CA GLN A 222 -1.01 17.49 3.72
C GLN A 222 -2.34 16.77 3.96
N SER A 223 -2.44 15.46 3.67
CA SER A 223 -3.68 14.68 3.80
C SER A 223 -3.98 14.21 5.20
N TYR A 224 -2.95 14.05 6.04
CA TYR A 224 -3.04 13.33 7.30
C TYR A 224 -2.65 14.20 8.49
N GLY A 225 -3.50 14.25 9.50
CA GLY A 225 -3.20 14.91 10.76
C GLY A 225 -2.15 14.17 11.59
N PRO A 226 -1.62 14.79 12.64
CA PRO A 226 -0.76 14.09 13.61
C PRO A 226 -1.37 12.80 14.15
N SER A 227 -2.69 12.70 14.25
CA SER A 227 -3.33 11.47 14.72
C SER A 227 -3.55 10.41 13.65
N GLY A 228 -3.08 10.61 12.40
CA GLY A 228 -3.46 9.77 11.26
C GLY A 228 -4.86 10.07 10.70
N TYR A 229 -5.61 10.98 11.32
CA TYR A 229 -6.92 11.37 10.83
C TYR A 229 -6.83 11.98 9.44
N MET A 230 -7.80 11.65 8.58
CA MET A 230 -7.98 12.31 7.29
C MET A 230 -9.44 12.66 7.05
N GLN A 231 -9.65 13.79 6.37
CA GLN A 231 -10.97 14.39 6.25
C GLN A 231 -11.98 13.54 5.45
N GLU A 232 -11.54 12.90 4.37
CA GLU A 232 -12.43 12.09 3.52
C GLU A 232 -12.91 10.79 4.19
N GLY A 233 -12.38 10.42 5.36
CA GLY A 233 -12.86 9.27 6.14
C GLY A 233 -11.95 8.06 6.19
N PHE A 234 -12.25 7.15 7.12
CA PHE A 234 -11.46 5.93 7.32
C PHE A 234 -11.55 4.96 6.15
N SER A 235 -12.71 4.86 5.52
CA SER A 235 -12.90 4.01 4.34
C SER A 235 -12.01 4.45 3.20
N TYR A 236 -11.82 5.77 3.04
CA TYR A 236 -10.87 6.32 2.08
C TYR A 236 -9.43 5.99 2.44
N LEU A 237 -9.04 6.18 3.70
CA LEU A 237 -7.73 5.74 4.18
C LEU A 237 -7.46 4.26 3.89
N ALA A 238 -8.45 3.40 4.16
CA ALA A 238 -8.33 1.96 4.04
C ALA A 238 -8.15 1.47 2.60
N TYR A 239 -8.67 2.17 1.59
CA TYR A 239 -8.44 1.77 0.20
C TYR A 239 -7.25 2.50 -0.46
N ILE A 240 -6.83 3.67 0.04
CA ILE A 240 -5.62 4.36 -0.44
C ILE A 240 -4.36 3.61 0.00
N LEU A 241 -4.30 3.17 1.26
CA LEU A 241 -3.10 2.56 1.82
C LEU A 241 -2.63 1.26 1.14
N PRO A 242 -3.51 0.39 0.63
CA PRO A 242 -3.13 -0.72 -0.24
C PRO A 242 -2.36 -0.34 -1.51
N ILE A 243 -2.34 0.94 -1.91
CA ILE A 243 -1.58 1.44 -3.05
C ILE A 243 -0.41 2.31 -2.58
N LEU A 244 -0.66 3.20 -1.62
CA LEU A 244 0.34 4.11 -1.06
C LEU A 244 1.41 3.37 -0.25
N GLY A 245 1.02 2.40 0.57
CA GLY A 245 1.92 1.57 1.37
C GLY A 245 2.96 0.83 0.52
N PRO A 246 2.56 0.07 -0.52
CA PRO A 246 3.51 -0.56 -1.43
C PRO A 246 4.45 0.44 -2.13
N ALA A 247 3.98 1.63 -2.49
CA ALA A 247 4.84 2.65 -3.11
C ALA A 247 5.92 3.15 -2.14
N VAL A 248 5.55 3.44 -0.89
CA VAL A 248 6.49 3.84 0.17
C VAL A 248 7.49 2.73 0.48
N TYR A 249 7.02 1.49 0.62
CA TYR A 249 7.91 0.36 0.93
C TYR A 249 8.82 -0.03 -0.24
N LEU A 250 8.33 0.05 -1.48
CA LEU A 250 9.18 -0.11 -2.65
C LEU A 250 10.28 0.95 -2.71
N ALA A 251 9.92 2.23 -2.51
CA ALA A 251 10.89 3.30 -2.47
C ALA A 251 11.97 3.03 -1.40
N LYS A 252 11.56 2.64 -0.19
CA LYS A 252 12.49 2.28 0.89
C LYS A 252 13.40 1.09 0.53
N HIS A 253 12.87 0.07 -0.13
CA HIS A 253 13.66 -1.09 -0.61
C HIS A 253 14.69 -0.69 -1.67
N MET A 254 14.41 0.37 -2.42
CA MET A 254 15.33 1.02 -3.34
C MET A 254 16.11 2.15 -2.67
N GLU A 255 16.32 2.11 -1.35
CA GLU A 255 17.12 3.10 -0.59
C GLU A 255 16.67 4.56 -0.79
N ILE A 256 15.39 4.80 -1.12
CA ILE A 256 14.78 6.13 -1.22
C ILE A 256 14.12 6.49 0.11
N SER A 257 14.70 7.43 0.86
CA SER A 257 14.26 7.82 2.20
C SER A 257 13.31 9.02 2.27
N ILE A 258 12.93 9.59 1.12
CA ILE A 258 12.12 10.82 1.03
C ILE A 258 10.77 10.75 1.77
N PHE A 259 10.25 9.54 2.00
CA PHE A 259 8.98 9.31 2.68
C PHE A 259 9.10 9.01 4.17
N ASP A 260 10.30 8.76 4.71
CA ASP A 260 10.45 8.20 6.06
C ASP A 260 9.80 9.08 7.14
N GLU A 261 10.05 10.38 7.11
CA GLU A 261 9.43 11.34 8.04
C GLU A 261 7.92 11.46 7.77
N ALA A 262 7.52 11.69 6.52
CA ALA A 262 6.12 11.94 6.16
C ALA A 262 5.21 10.72 6.41
N TRP A 263 5.72 9.50 6.25
CA TRP A 263 5.03 8.24 6.51
C TRP A 263 4.91 7.92 8.01
N SER A 264 5.94 8.25 8.79
CA SER A 264 6.00 7.95 10.23
C SER A 264 5.31 9.01 11.10
N ARG A 265 5.15 10.24 10.60
CA ARG A 265 4.53 11.36 11.31
C ARG A 265 3.09 11.09 11.78
N PRO A 266 2.16 10.55 10.96
CA PRO A 266 0.80 10.33 11.42
C PRO A 266 0.73 9.12 12.35
N ASP A 267 0.03 9.24 13.48
CA ASP A 267 -0.11 8.18 14.48
C ASP A 267 -1.15 7.11 14.07
N TRP A 268 -0.91 6.47 12.92
CA TRP A 268 -1.82 5.47 12.31
C TRP A 268 -2.22 4.36 13.27
N HIS A 269 -1.26 3.91 14.07
CA HIS A 269 -1.41 2.81 15.02
C HIS A 269 -2.38 3.20 16.12
N ASN A 270 -2.22 4.39 16.68
CA ASN A 270 -3.11 4.89 17.72
C ASN A 270 -4.50 5.17 17.16
N LEU A 271 -4.60 5.69 15.93
CA LEU A 271 -5.89 5.81 15.24
C LEU A 271 -6.58 4.45 15.14
N ALA A 272 -5.89 3.44 14.59
CA ALA A 272 -6.40 2.09 14.39
C ALA A 272 -6.95 1.49 15.70
N LEU A 273 -6.19 1.62 16.79
CA LEU A 273 -6.58 1.16 18.12
C LEU A 273 -7.86 1.88 18.62
N HIS A 274 -8.05 3.16 18.29
CA HIS A 274 -9.19 3.94 18.73
C HIS A 274 -10.47 3.78 17.90
N ILE A 275 -10.35 3.40 16.63
CA ILE A 275 -11.49 3.39 15.71
C ILE A 275 -11.94 1.99 15.30
N ILE A 276 -11.06 0.98 15.34
CA ILE A 276 -11.44 -0.39 14.95
C ILE A 276 -12.17 -1.06 16.10
N SER A 277 -13.34 -1.63 15.79
CA SER A 277 -14.24 -2.22 16.77
C SER A 277 -14.16 -3.75 16.76
N LEU A 278 -14.30 -4.36 17.95
CA LEU A 278 -14.47 -5.79 18.11
C LEU A 278 -15.93 -6.26 17.96
N ARG A 279 -16.91 -5.32 17.85
CA ARG A 279 -18.36 -5.61 17.76
C ARG A 279 -18.74 -6.57 16.65
N GLN A 280 -18.19 -6.30 15.47
CA GLN A 280 -18.43 -7.06 14.28
C GLN A 280 -17.12 -7.06 13.51
N GLN A 281 -16.91 -8.11 12.72
CA GLN A 281 -15.74 -8.17 11.87
C GLN A 281 -15.71 -6.97 10.94
N ARG A 282 -14.51 -6.41 10.79
CA ARG A 282 -14.26 -5.31 9.86
C ARG A 282 -15.07 -4.04 10.18
N ASN A 283 -15.51 -3.89 11.43
CA ASN A 283 -16.25 -2.73 11.86
C ASN A 283 -15.31 -1.68 12.46
N SER A 284 -15.62 -0.42 12.22
CA SER A 284 -14.86 0.71 12.74
C SER A 284 -15.77 1.92 12.92
N LEU A 285 -15.38 2.86 13.77
CA LEU A 285 -16.02 4.17 13.83
C LEU A 285 -16.00 4.83 12.46
N GLN A 286 -17.18 5.17 11.97
CA GLN A 286 -17.32 5.94 10.76
C GLN A 286 -16.96 7.41 11.03
N PHE A 287 -16.07 7.93 10.20
CA PHE A 287 -15.89 9.36 10.00
C PHE A 287 -15.68 9.63 8.51
N GLY A 288 -16.00 10.85 8.08
CA GLY A 288 -15.94 11.24 6.67
C GLY A 288 -16.90 10.44 5.79
N VAL A 289 -16.51 10.22 4.54
CA VAL A 289 -17.26 9.41 3.57
C VAL A 289 -16.96 7.94 3.82
N SER A 290 -18.01 7.17 4.09
CA SER A 290 -17.94 5.72 4.22
C SER A 290 -19.20 5.13 3.61
N ASP A 291 -19.08 3.93 3.08
CA ASP A 291 -20.21 3.03 2.94
C ASP A 291 -20.04 1.86 3.92
N SER A 292 -21.09 1.06 4.09
CA SER A 292 -21.07 -0.14 4.93
C SER A 292 -20.25 -1.28 4.33
N THR A 293 -19.73 -1.12 3.11
CA THR A 293 -19.00 -2.16 2.36
C THR A 293 -17.49 -2.03 2.51
N TYR A 294 -16.97 -0.83 2.75
CA TYR A 294 -15.56 -0.55 3.03
C TYR A 294 -15.20 -0.86 4.49
N SER A 295 -15.25 -2.15 4.79
CA SER A 295 -14.33 -2.79 5.72
C SER A 295 -12.89 -2.24 5.56
N TYR A 296 -12.14 -2.08 6.65
CA TYR A 296 -10.73 -1.62 6.64
C TYR A 296 -9.73 -2.65 6.07
N ASN A 297 -10.15 -3.37 5.03
CA ASN A 297 -9.35 -4.36 4.32
C ASN A 297 -8.07 -3.70 3.78
N GLY A 298 -6.96 -4.41 3.91
CA GLY A 298 -5.65 -3.93 3.45
C GLY A 298 -5.07 -2.74 4.23
N PHE A 299 -5.75 -2.19 5.25
CA PHE A 299 -5.19 -1.08 6.04
C PHE A 299 -4.09 -1.53 7.01
N MET A 300 -4.40 -2.53 7.85
CA MET A 300 -3.57 -2.94 8.99
C MET A 300 -2.15 -3.40 8.63
N PRO A 301 -1.92 -4.22 7.57
CA PRO A 301 -0.58 -4.71 7.27
C PRO A 301 0.43 -3.59 7.05
N PHE A 302 0.03 -2.50 6.37
CA PHE A 302 0.95 -1.42 6.05
C PHE A 302 1.29 -0.58 7.27
N ILE A 303 0.46 -0.52 8.31
CA ILE A 303 0.77 0.26 9.49
C ILE A 303 1.63 -0.51 10.51
N PHE A 304 1.87 -1.82 10.36
CA PHE A 304 2.79 -2.53 11.26
C PHE A 304 4.21 -1.97 11.20
N ASN A 305 4.62 -1.44 10.06
CA ASN A 305 5.98 -0.93 9.82
C ASN A 305 6.08 0.60 9.79
N SER A 306 4.99 1.33 10.09
CA SER A 306 5.07 2.78 10.32
C SER A 306 5.62 3.17 11.70
N THR A 307 5.90 2.20 12.58
CA THR A 307 6.57 2.40 13.87
C THR A 307 7.69 1.38 14.07
N ASN A 308 8.68 1.71 14.89
CA ASN A 308 9.67 0.77 15.42
C ASN A 308 9.35 0.30 16.84
N ASP A 309 8.31 0.85 17.48
CA ASP A 309 7.92 0.49 18.83
C ASP A 309 7.30 -0.93 18.86
N THR A 310 8.02 -1.87 19.47
CA THR A 310 7.59 -3.27 19.60
C THR A 310 6.30 -3.45 20.40
N ASN A 311 6.03 -2.58 21.38
CA ASN A 311 4.80 -2.65 22.18
C ASN A 311 3.59 -2.19 21.36
N ILE A 312 3.74 -1.13 20.57
CA ILE A 312 2.69 -0.69 19.63
C ILE A 312 2.39 -1.80 18.61
N LYS A 313 3.43 -2.42 18.03
CA LYS A 313 3.25 -3.55 17.11
C LYS A 313 2.57 -4.74 17.78
N ALA A 314 2.91 -5.06 19.03
CA ALA A 314 2.28 -6.13 19.80
C ALA A 314 0.78 -5.86 20.05
N ALA A 315 0.41 -4.62 20.38
CA ALA A 315 -0.98 -4.19 20.53
C ALA A 315 -1.76 -4.26 19.22
N LEU A 316 -1.18 -3.77 18.12
CA LEU A 316 -1.79 -3.86 16.80
C LEU A 316 -1.97 -5.29 16.33
N LYS A 317 -0.97 -6.15 16.56
CA LYS A 317 -1.04 -7.57 16.22
C LYS A 317 -2.19 -8.24 16.96
N TRP A 318 -2.36 -7.95 18.26
CA TRP A 318 -3.47 -8.45 19.06
C TRP A 318 -4.83 -8.06 18.50
N LEU A 319 -4.99 -6.80 18.08
CA LEU A 319 -6.21 -6.28 17.47
C LEU A 319 -6.47 -6.89 16.09
N TYR A 320 -5.42 -6.97 15.26
CA TYR A 320 -5.51 -7.56 13.93
C TYR A 320 -5.90 -9.03 14.00
N ASP A 321 -5.25 -9.82 14.85
CA ASP A 321 -5.52 -11.27 14.96
C ASP A 321 -6.98 -11.55 15.33
N ARG A 322 -7.60 -10.71 16.16
CA ARG A 322 -9.00 -10.88 16.60
C ARG A 322 -10.04 -10.37 15.62
N THR A 323 -9.67 -9.45 14.74
CA THR A 323 -10.63 -8.84 13.81
C THR A 323 -10.49 -9.36 12.39
N MET A 324 -9.26 -9.59 11.95
CA MET A 324 -8.91 -9.94 10.56
C MET A 324 -8.09 -11.23 10.46
N GLY A 325 -7.26 -11.53 11.46
CA GLY A 325 -6.28 -12.60 11.42
C GLY A 325 -6.77 -13.91 12.03
N ILE A 326 -5.81 -14.72 12.51
CA ILE A 326 -6.00 -16.13 12.88
C ILE A 326 -6.97 -16.38 14.04
N ASN A 327 -7.23 -15.37 14.88
CA ASN A 327 -8.14 -15.47 16.02
C ASN A 327 -9.51 -14.85 15.74
N SER A 328 -9.78 -14.43 14.51
CA SER A 328 -11.09 -13.93 14.09
C SER A 328 -12.05 -15.11 13.85
N SER A 329 -13.34 -14.92 14.13
CA SER A 329 -14.37 -15.94 13.85
C SER A 329 -14.63 -16.15 12.35
N SER A 330 -14.20 -15.22 11.50
CA SER A 330 -14.18 -15.33 10.03
C SER A 330 -12.96 -14.53 9.52
N PRO A 331 -11.78 -15.17 9.57
CA PRO A 331 -10.53 -14.54 9.18
C PRO A 331 -10.58 -14.04 7.74
N ALA A 332 -10.25 -12.76 7.58
CA ALA A 332 -10.13 -12.11 6.29
C ALA A 332 -8.68 -12.13 5.77
N TYR A 333 -7.73 -12.23 6.71
CA TYR A 333 -6.29 -12.05 6.52
C TYR A 333 -5.96 -10.81 5.71
N ASP A 334 -6.74 -9.72 5.94
CA ASP A 334 -6.81 -8.41 5.26
C ASP A 334 -7.65 -8.28 3.96
N GLY A 335 -8.41 -9.30 3.58
CA GLY A 335 -9.47 -9.19 2.57
C GLY A 335 -8.95 -9.37 1.14
N LYS A 336 -8.85 -8.28 0.37
CA LYS A 336 -8.37 -8.31 -1.03
C LYS A 336 -6.84 -8.29 -1.12
N ASP A 337 -6.15 -7.89 -0.04
CA ASP A 337 -4.70 -7.68 -0.06
C ASP A 337 -3.91 -8.75 0.69
N LYS A 338 -4.33 -10.03 0.62
CA LYS A 338 -3.75 -11.09 1.48
C LYS A 338 -2.23 -11.21 1.35
N SER A 339 -1.70 -10.78 0.21
CA SER A 339 -0.28 -10.61 -0.03
C SER A 339 0.37 -9.69 1.02
N ALA A 340 -0.21 -8.52 1.32
CA ALA A 340 0.27 -7.62 2.36
C ALA A 340 0.22 -8.25 3.76
N ALA A 341 -0.85 -8.96 4.13
CA ALA A 341 -0.92 -9.69 5.40
C ALA A 341 0.10 -10.82 5.54
N LEU A 342 0.59 -11.37 4.44
CA LEU A 342 1.70 -12.33 4.47
C LEU A 342 3.04 -11.60 4.60
N LEU A 343 3.22 -10.49 3.89
CA LEU A 343 4.52 -9.83 3.77
C LEU A 343 4.86 -8.88 4.93
N TYR A 344 3.86 -8.27 5.57
CA TYR A 344 4.09 -7.21 6.56
C TYR A 344 3.65 -7.58 7.97
N TYR A 345 3.17 -8.81 8.18
CA TYR A 345 2.77 -9.26 9.51
C TYR A 345 3.97 -9.38 10.47
N PRO A 346 3.86 -8.90 11.72
CA PRO A 346 4.98 -8.89 12.66
C PRO A 346 5.16 -10.27 13.32
N TYR A 347 5.69 -11.23 12.57
CA TYR A 347 5.83 -12.64 12.98
C TYR A 347 6.60 -12.84 14.28
N GLU A 348 7.63 -12.02 14.52
CA GLU A 348 8.56 -12.17 15.64
C GLU A 348 8.05 -11.52 16.93
N ILE A 349 6.95 -10.76 16.86
CA ILE A 349 6.42 -10.00 17.99
C ILE A 349 5.23 -10.77 18.55
N ALA A 350 5.25 -11.11 19.84
CA ALA A 350 4.10 -11.71 20.51
C ALA A 350 2.94 -10.70 20.59
N ALA A 351 1.72 -11.13 20.30
CA ALA A 351 0.54 -10.28 20.46
C ALA A 351 0.31 -9.98 21.94
N GLN A 352 0.04 -8.72 22.29
CA GLN A 352 -0.19 -8.30 23.66
C GLN A 352 -1.46 -7.44 23.77
N TYR A 353 -2.13 -7.54 24.92
CA TYR A 353 -3.35 -6.78 25.18
C TYR A 353 -3.08 -5.27 25.05
N PRO A 354 -3.87 -4.51 24.27
CA PRO A 354 -3.52 -3.13 23.93
C PRO A 354 -3.26 -2.21 25.11
N SER A 355 -4.08 -2.26 26.17
CA SER A 355 -3.88 -1.37 27.32
C SER A 355 -2.66 -1.72 28.19
N ILE A 356 -2.10 -2.91 28.03
CA ILE A 356 -0.87 -3.34 28.71
C ILE A 356 0.34 -2.89 27.92
N ALA A 357 0.36 -3.20 26.62
CA ALA A 357 1.49 -2.86 25.75
C ALA A 357 1.54 -1.36 25.43
N PHE A 358 0.39 -0.74 25.19
CA PHE A 358 0.28 0.67 24.84
C PHE A 358 -0.80 1.34 25.70
N PRO A 359 -0.53 1.72 26.96
CA PRO A 359 -1.54 2.29 27.87
C PRO A 359 -2.26 3.54 27.33
N ARG A 360 -1.64 4.26 26.39
CA ARG A 360 -2.29 5.38 25.68
C ARG A 360 -3.49 4.94 24.81
N SER A 361 -3.62 3.65 24.50
CA SER A 361 -4.73 3.10 23.69
C SER A 361 -6.11 3.23 24.33
N ILE A 362 -6.17 3.50 25.63
CA ILE A 362 -7.42 3.75 26.39
C ILE A 362 -7.57 5.23 26.80
N SER A 363 -6.60 6.07 26.42
CA SER A 363 -6.65 7.52 26.62
C SER A 363 -7.20 8.18 25.37
N MET A 364 -7.96 9.26 25.50
CA MET A 364 -8.50 9.98 24.33
C MET A 364 -7.38 10.37 23.34
N ILE A 365 -7.51 9.99 22.07
CA ILE A 365 -6.70 10.53 20.98
C ILE A 365 -7.18 11.95 20.67
N SER A 366 -6.26 12.90 20.51
CA SER A 366 -6.58 14.31 20.25
C SER A 366 -5.73 14.86 19.12
N ASP A 367 -6.39 15.21 18.03
CA ASP A 367 -5.86 15.99 16.92
C ASP A 367 -6.49 17.38 16.93
N LYS A 368 -5.87 18.30 17.66
CA LYS A 368 -6.35 19.70 17.73
C LYS A 368 -6.20 20.42 16.38
N ILE A 369 -5.28 19.96 15.54
CA ILE A 369 -4.94 20.61 14.28
C ILE A 369 -6.06 20.37 13.28
N ASP A 370 -6.48 19.12 13.09
CA ASP A 370 -7.53 18.77 12.13
C ASP A 370 -8.90 18.62 12.78
N GLY A 371 -8.96 18.61 14.13
CA GLY A 371 -10.18 18.65 14.92
C GLY A 371 -10.78 17.27 15.21
N PHE A 372 -9.96 16.22 15.21
CA PHE A 372 -10.40 14.86 15.52
C PHE A 372 -10.12 14.49 16.97
N TYR A 373 -11.11 13.88 17.64
CA TYR A 373 -10.97 13.32 18.97
C TYR A 373 -11.60 11.93 18.97
N GLY A 374 -10.94 10.96 19.57
CA GLY A 374 -11.41 9.58 19.61
C GLY A 374 -11.21 8.97 20.98
N PHE A 375 -12.10 8.07 21.37
CA PHE A 375 -12.04 7.36 22.64
C PHE A 375 -12.49 5.92 22.46
N HIS A 376 -11.76 5.00 23.08
CA HIS A 376 -12.08 3.57 23.14
C HIS A 376 -11.95 3.13 24.60
N ASN A 377 -13.06 2.71 25.21
CA ASN A 377 -13.09 2.46 26.66
C ASN A 377 -12.24 1.26 27.11
N ARG A 378 -12.16 0.19 26.31
CA ARG A 378 -11.45 -1.07 26.58
C ARG A 378 -11.38 -1.92 25.31
N TYR A 379 -10.62 -3.00 25.33
CA TYR A 379 -10.45 -3.92 24.18
C TYR A 379 -10.88 -5.33 24.57
N ARG A 380 -12.18 -5.60 24.70
CA ARG A 380 -12.63 -6.87 25.26
C ARG A 380 -13.48 -7.67 24.30
N ASP A 381 -14.57 -7.06 23.85
CA ASP A 381 -15.67 -7.77 23.18
C ASP A 381 -16.59 -6.79 22.45
N GLU A 382 -17.74 -7.27 21.99
CA GLU A 382 -18.74 -6.47 21.31
C GLU A 382 -19.38 -5.36 22.18
N ASN A 383 -19.16 -5.35 23.49
CA ASN A 383 -19.66 -4.29 24.37
C ASN A 383 -18.65 -3.15 24.54
N ASP A 384 -17.57 -3.14 23.76
CA ASP A 384 -16.64 -2.03 23.70
C ASP A 384 -17.35 -0.77 23.18
N VAL A 385 -17.01 0.38 23.76
CA VAL A 385 -17.58 1.69 23.45
C VAL A 385 -16.51 2.53 22.78
N LEU A 386 -16.78 2.89 21.53
CA LEU A 386 -15.95 3.76 20.73
C LEU A 386 -16.75 5.05 20.49
N ILE A 387 -16.11 6.20 20.68
CA ILE A 387 -16.70 7.53 20.45
C ILE A 387 -15.70 8.35 19.65
N ALA A 388 -16.16 9.03 18.59
CA ALA A 388 -15.39 10.06 17.92
C ALA A 388 -16.15 11.38 17.90
N LEU A 389 -15.43 12.47 18.12
CA LEU A 389 -15.90 13.85 17.99
C LEU A 389 -15.03 14.54 16.96
N MET A 390 -15.67 15.27 16.05
CA MET A 390 -14.99 15.89 14.94
C MET A 390 -15.42 17.34 14.81
N ASN A 391 -14.45 18.22 14.69
CA ASN A 391 -14.64 19.57 14.21
C ASN A 391 -13.82 19.74 12.94
N ARG A 392 -14.30 20.55 12.00
CA ARG A 392 -13.63 20.80 10.73
C ARG A 392 -12.67 21.98 10.90
N ASN A 393 -11.51 21.73 11.49
CA ASN A 393 -10.55 22.79 11.80
C ASN A 393 -9.73 23.24 10.58
N ARG A 394 -9.60 22.38 9.55
CA ARG A 394 -9.01 22.73 8.25
C ARG A 394 -10.03 22.54 7.12
N ARG A 395 -9.88 23.35 6.05
CA ARG A 395 -10.80 23.39 4.88
C ARG A 395 -10.90 22.03 4.18
N HIS A 396 -11.93 21.87 3.32
CA HIS A 396 -11.96 20.77 2.34
C HIS A 396 -10.65 20.81 1.57
N ARG A 397 -9.86 19.74 1.66
CA ARG A 397 -8.71 19.51 0.78
C ARG A 397 -8.93 18.34 -0.19
N GLY A 398 -10.16 17.84 -0.25
CA GLY A 398 -10.63 16.83 -1.20
C GLY A 398 -11.30 17.47 -2.40
#